data_AF-A0A3D5UVV5-F1
#
_entry.id   AF-A0A3D5UVV5-F1
#
_cell.length_a   1.000
_cell.length_b   1.000
_cell.length_c   1.000
_cell.angle_alpha   90.00
_cell.angle_beta   90.00
_cell.angle_gamma   90.00
#
_symmetry.space_group_name_H-M   'P 1'
#
loop_
_entity.id
_entity.type
_entity.pdbx_description
1 polymer ?
#
loop_
_entity_poly.entity_id
_entity_poly.type
_entity_poly.pdbx_seq_one_letter_code
_entity_poly.pdbx_strand_id
1 'polypeptide(L)'
;MSNFKNFAVWVLGALLLVALFNLFQNPSPQNAAGTEITFSRLLADVDSGNVSEVTIQGEKISGTYSDGRKFSTYAPQDPSLVDRLYNKGVTITAKPTDDNVPSLLGVLVSWFPMLLLIAVWIFFMRQM
;
A
#
# COMPACT_ATOMS: atom_id res chain seq x y z
N MET A 1 -12.53 37.02 -30.77
CA MET A 1 -11.70 35.79 -30.81
C MET A 1 -10.85 35.56 -29.55
N SER A 2 -11.01 36.34 -28.47
CA SER A 2 -10.26 36.20 -27.20
C SER A 2 -10.84 35.16 -26.25
N ASN A 3 -12.17 34.94 -26.25
CA ASN A 3 -12.84 34.08 -25.27
C ASN A 3 -12.62 32.57 -25.51
N PHE A 4 -12.32 32.16 -26.75
CA PHE A 4 -12.12 30.74 -27.09
C PHE A 4 -10.77 30.20 -26.58
N LYS A 5 -9.72 31.04 -26.56
CA LYS A 5 -8.42 30.67 -25.97
C LYS A 5 -8.54 30.44 -24.46
N ASN A 6 -9.28 31.30 -23.75
CA ASN A 6 -9.52 31.13 -22.32
C ASN A 6 -10.36 29.88 -22.02
N PHE A 7 -11.34 29.58 -22.87
CA PHE A 7 -12.17 28.37 -22.76
C PHE A 7 -11.35 27.09 -23.01
N ALA A 8 -10.48 27.08 -24.02
CA ALA A 8 -9.62 25.93 -24.31
C ALA A 8 -8.63 25.63 -23.18
N VAL A 9 -8.06 26.67 -22.57
CA VAL A 9 -7.18 26.54 -21.39
C VAL A 9 -7.96 25.97 -20.19
N TRP A 10 -9.22 26.36 -20.02
CA TRP A 10 -10.11 25.82 -18.98
C TRP A 10 -10.40 24.32 -19.15
N VAL A 11 -10.74 23.90 -20.37
CA VAL A 11 -11.02 22.49 -20.68
C VAL A 11 -9.76 21.63 -20.53
N LEU A 12 -8.60 22.13 -20.97
CA LEU A 12 -7.33 21.43 -20.83
C LEU A 12 -6.93 21.27 -19.36
N GLY A 13 -7.12 22.31 -18.54
CA GLY A 13 -6.89 22.24 -17.10
C GLY A 13 -7.79 21.23 -16.40
N ALA A 14 -9.09 21.23 -16.71
CA ALA A 14 -10.05 20.27 -16.16
C ALA A 14 -9.69 18.82 -16.54
N LEU A 15 -9.29 18.57 -17.79
CA LEU A 15 -8.82 17.26 -18.25
C LEU A 15 -7.56 16.81 -17.52
N LEU A 16 -6.59 17.71 -17.32
CA LEU A 16 -5.36 17.43 -16.58
C LEU A 16 -5.67 17.04 -15.14
N LEU A 17 -6.60 17.73 -14.48
CA LEU A 17 -7.01 17.44 -13.12
C LEU A 17 -7.69 16.07 -13.00
N VAL A 18 -8.57 15.71 -13.93
CA VAL A 18 -9.20 14.39 -13.96
C VAL A 18 -8.17 13.28 -14.21
N ALA A 19 -7.19 13.52 -15.08
CA ALA A 19 -6.12 12.57 -15.35
C ALA A 19 -5.22 12.36 -14.12
N LEU A 20 -4.82 13.44 -13.45
CA LEU A 20 -4.04 13.37 -12.21
C LEU A 20 -4.84 12.69 -11.09
N PHE A 21 -6.12 13.03 -10.94
CA PHE A 21 -7.00 12.41 -9.96
C PHE A 21 -7.14 10.90 -10.15
N ASN A 22 -7.20 10.41 -11.39
CA ASN A 22 -7.17 8.98 -11.68
C ASN A 22 -5.81 8.34 -11.39
N LEU A 23 -4.70 9.03 -11.70
CA LEU A 23 -3.35 8.52 -11.45
C LEU A 23 -3.05 8.38 -9.95
N PHE A 24 -3.53 9.31 -9.12
CA PHE A 24 -3.28 9.33 -7.68
C PHE A 24 -4.30 8.53 -6.84
N GLN A 25 -5.43 8.09 -7.41
CA GLN A 25 -6.40 7.21 -6.73
C GLN A 25 -6.00 5.74 -6.68
N ASN A 26 -4.93 5.35 -7.38
CA ASN A 26 -4.37 4.00 -7.31
C ASN A 26 -3.03 3.99 -6.56
N PRO A 27 -2.94 4.41 -5.28
CA PRO A 27 -1.87 3.95 -4.45
C PRO A 27 -2.20 2.49 -4.11
N SER A 28 -1.90 1.55 -5.02
CA SER A 28 -1.80 0.15 -4.60
C SER A 28 -0.84 0.16 -3.42
N PRO A 29 -1.27 -0.25 -2.21
CA PRO A 29 -0.40 -0.32 -1.06
C PRO A 29 0.49 -1.54 -1.30
N GLN A 30 1.46 -1.39 -2.17
CA GLN A 30 2.50 -2.36 -2.45
C GLN A 30 3.52 -2.25 -1.31
N ASN A 31 3.03 -2.46 -0.09
CA ASN A 31 3.81 -2.53 1.13
C ASN A 31 4.63 -3.82 1.08
N ALA A 32 5.75 -3.81 0.34
CA ALA A 32 6.86 -4.75 0.46
C ALA A 32 6.49 -6.25 0.58
N ALA A 33 5.31 -6.64 0.12
CA ALA A 33 4.73 -7.94 0.35
C ALA A 33 5.31 -8.84 -0.72
N GLY A 34 6.19 -9.76 -0.30
CA GLY A 34 6.60 -10.85 -1.17
C GLY A 34 5.39 -11.64 -1.67
N THR A 35 5.63 -12.60 -2.55
CA THR A 35 4.61 -13.40 -3.23
C THR A 35 3.44 -13.77 -2.31
N GLU A 36 2.23 -13.42 -2.72
CA GLU A 36 1.03 -13.80 -1.99
C GLU A 36 0.83 -15.31 -2.11
N ILE A 37 0.70 -15.98 -0.97
CA ILE A 37 0.47 -17.42 -0.87
C ILE A 37 -0.78 -17.70 -0.06
N THR A 38 -1.33 -18.90 -0.20
CA THR A 38 -2.47 -19.33 0.63
C THR A 38 -1.99 -19.68 2.05
N PHE A 39 -2.87 -19.54 3.03
CA PHE A 39 -2.56 -19.93 4.42
C PHE A 39 -2.14 -21.41 4.53
N SER A 40 -2.82 -22.30 3.82
CA SER A 40 -2.45 -23.72 3.74
C SER A 40 -1.05 -23.94 3.17
N ARG A 41 -0.61 -23.09 2.22
CA ARG A 41 0.75 -23.13 1.67
C ARG A 41 1.76 -22.79 2.75
N LEU A 42 1.51 -21.70 3.51
CA LEU A 42 2.35 -21.34 4.65
C LEU A 42 2.48 -22.51 5.63
N LEU A 43 1.37 -23.15 6.01
CA LEU A 43 1.40 -24.27 6.94
C LEU A 43 2.24 -25.45 6.42
N ALA A 44 2.11 -25.80 5.14
CA ALA A 44 2.93 -26.84 4.52
C ALA A 44 4.42 -26.45 4.48
N ASP A 45 4.72 -25.18 4.15
CA ASP A 45 6.09 -24.69 4.08
C ASP A 45 6.75 -24.63 5.47
N VAL A 46 6.00 -24.27 6.52
CA VAL A 46 6.42 -24.35 7.93
C VAL A 46 6.67 -25.79 8.35
N ASP A 47 5.76 -26.71 8.00
CA ASP A 47 5.91 -28.13 8.31
C ASP A 47 7.16 -28.73 7.66
N SER A 48 7.48 -28.28 6.45
CA SER A 48 8.67 -28.66 5.69
C SER A 48 9.98 -27.97 6.11
N GLY A 49 9.92 -27.01 7.05
CA GLY A 49 11.11 -26.28 7.53
C GLY A 49 11.68 -25.26 6.54
N ASN A 50 10.89 -24.83 5.55
CA ASN A 50 11.33 -23.87 4.53
C ASN A 50 11.22 -22.41 4.98
N VAL A 51 10.55 -22.14 6.11
CA VAL A 51 10.28 -20.80 6.61
C VAL A 51 11.26 -20.46 7.73
N SER A 52 11.91 -19.30 7.64
CA SER A 52 12.91 -18.84 8.63
C SER A 52 12.32 -17.82 9.61
N GLU A 53 11.55 -16.87 9.10
CA GLU A 53 10.98 -15.77 9.86
C GLU A 53 9.52 -15.54 9.47
N VAL A 54 8.70 -15.25 10.47
CA VAL A 54 7.32 -14.79 10.29
C VAL A 54 7.07 -13.56 11.17
N THR A 55 6.48 -12.54 10.57
CA THR A 55 5.88 -11.38 11.25
C THR A 55 4.36 -11.46 11.16
N ILE A 56 3.68 -11.41 12.31
CA ILE A 56 2.22 -11.43 12.43
C ILE A 56 1.74 -10.03 12.80
N GLN A 57 0.81 -9.48 12.00
CA GLN A 57 0.20 -8.16 12.18
C GLN A 57 -1.31 -8.28 12.02
N GLY A 58 -2.04 -8.46 13.13
CA GLY A 58 -3.45 -8.84 13.07
C GLY A 58 -3.64 -10.16 12.30
N GLU A 59 -4.46 -10.14 11.25
CA GLU A 59 -4.68 -11.29 10.35
C GLU A 59 -3.63 -11.42 9.24
N LYS A 60 -2.83 -10.37 9.02
CA LYS A 60 -1.81 -10.36 7.97
C LYS A 60 -0.54 -11.00 8.49
N ILE A 61 -0.01 -11.93 7.70
CA ILE A 61 1.25 -12.61 7.97
C ILE A 61 2.21 -12.33 6.82
N SER A 62 3.41 -11.90 7.16
CA SER A 62 4.51 -11.74 6.21
C SER A 62 5.71 -12.50 6.70
N GLY A 63 6.46 -13.15 5.82
CA GLY A 63 7.62 -13.91 6.25
C GLY A 63 8.70 -14.02 5.19
N THR A 64 9.78 -14.67 5.60
CA THR A 64 10.94 -14.96 4.76
C THR A 64 11.19 -16.46 4.78
N TYR A 65 11.43 -17.04 3.62
CA TYR A 65 11.89 -18.41 3.47
C TYR A 65 13.37 -18.53 3.83
N SER A 66 13.83 -19.75 4.07
CA SER A 66 15.25 -20.05 4.33
C SER A 66 16.17 -19.68 3.15
N ASP A 67 15.62 -19.56 1.94
CA ASP A 67 16.32 -19.11 0.74
C ASP A 67 16.29 -17.58 0.52
N GLY A 68 15.71 -16.82 1.45
CA GLY A 68 15.63 -15.36 1.40
C GLY A 68 14.45 -14.80 0.59
N ARG A 69 13.64 -15.64 -0.07
CA ARG A 69 12.41 -15.17 -0.71
C ARG A 69 11.40 -14.72 0.34
N LYS A 70 10.67 -13.64 0.04
CA LYS A 70 9.61 -13.12 0.91
C LYS A 70 8.25 -13.64 0.45
N PHE A 71 7.34 -13.80 1.39
CA PHE A 71 5.94 -14.12 1.11
C PHE A 71 5.00 -13.32 2.01
N SER A 72 3.73 -13.31 1.62
CA SER A 72 2.65 -12.83 2.48
C SER A 72 1.43 -13.72 2.36
N THR A 73 0.66 -13.83 3.44
CA THR A 73 -0.63 -14.53 3.48
C THR A 73 -1.52 -13.86 4.50
N TYR A 74 -2.81 -14.15 4.42
CA TYR A 74 -3.76 -13.85 5.48
C TYR A 74 -4.09 -15.15 6.22
N ALA A 75 -4.18 -15.08 7.54
CA ALA A 75 -4.58 -16.21 8.38
C ALA A 75 -5.86 -15.86 9.13
N PRO A 76 -6.81 -16.80 9.24
CA PRO A 76 -7.86 -16.67 10.24
C PRO A 76 -7.24 -16.70 11.65
N GLN A 77 -8.01 -16.30 12.67
CA GLN A 77 -7.60 -16.49 14.06
C GLN A 77 -7.46 -17.99 14.37
N ASP A 78 -6.22 -18.48 14.29
CA ASP A 78 -5.83 -19.85 14.59
C ASP A 78 -4.91 -19.86 15.82
N PRO A 79 -5.41 -20.31 16.99
CA PRO A 79 -4.61 -20.42 18.20
C PRO A 79 -3.41 -21.37 18.09
N SER A 80 -3.46 -22.35 17.18
CA SER A 80 -2.42 -23.38 17.03
C SER A 80 -1.23 -22.93 16.19
N LEU A 81 -1.36 -21.83 15.45
CA LEU A 81 -0.35 -21.36 14.51
C LEU A 81 0.96 -20.97 15.21
N VAL A 82 0.87 -20.24 16.33
CA VAL A 82 2.04 -19.75 17.06
C VAL A 82 2.84 -20.93 17.61
N ASP A 83 2.16 -21.90 18.22
CA ASP A 83 2.81 -23.12 18.73
C ASP A 83 3.47 -23.92 17.60
N ARG A 84 2.79 -24.05 16.46
CA ARG A 84 3.33 -24.76 15.29
C ARG A 84 4.59 -24.09 14.73
N LEU A 85 4.58 -22.76 14.60
CA LEU A 85 5.75 -21.98 14.18
C LEU A 85 6.91 -22.13 15.17
N TYR A 86 6.62 -22.02 16.47
CA TYR A 86 7.61 -22.14 17.54
C TYR A 86 8.24 -23.53 17.57
N ASN A 87 7.43 -24.58 17.47
CA ASN A 87 7.90 -25.98 17.45
C ASN A 87 8.78 -26.29 16.23
N LYS A 88 8.67 -25.51 15.14
CA LYS A 88 9.50 -25.63 13.94
C LYS A 88 10.74 -24.72 13.96
N GLY A 89 10.96 -23.98 15.05
CA GLY A 89 12.10 -23.08 15.19
C GLY A 89 12.01 -21.82 14.32
N VAL A 90 10.80 -21.46 13.86
CA VAL A 90 10.58 -20.24 13.09
C VAL A 90 10.70 -19.04 14.02
N THR A 91 11.40 -17.98 13.59
CA THR A 91 11.45 -16.73 14.35
C THR A 91 10.13 -15.98 14.19
N ILE A 92 9.45 -15.73 15.31
CA ILE A 92 8.12 -15.10 15.32
C ILE A 92 8.24 -13.67 15.84
N THR A 93 7.84 -12.70 15.02
CA THR A 93 7.71 -11.28 15.40
C THR A 93 6.23 -10.88 15.42
N ALA A 94 5.72 -10.38 16.54
CA ALA A 94 4.39 -9.81 16.62
C ALA A 94 4.48 -8.28 16.50
N LYS A 95 3.65 -7.69 15.64
CA LYS A 95 3.46 -6.23 15.58
C LYS A 95 1.99 -5.89 15.76
N PRO A 96 1.68 -4.72 16.36
CA PRO A 96 0.32 -4.21 16.31
C PRO A 96 -0.12 -4.12 14.85
N THR A 97 -1.42 -4.29 14.61
CA THR A 97 -1.99 -3.91 13.31
C THR A 97 -1.59 -2.47 13.06
N ASP A 98 -1.07 -2.17 11.85
CA ASP A 98 -1.04 -0.78 11.40
C ASP A 98 -2.52 -0.36 11.30
N ASP A 99 -3.03 0.19 12.41
CA ASP A 99 -4.15 1.12 12.34
C ASP A 99 -3.78 2.09 11.22
N ASN A 100 -4.71 2.36 10.31
CA ASN A 100 -4.50 3.13 9.08
C ASN A 100 -4.02 4.57 9.34
N VAL A 101 -2.86 4.76 9.97
CA VAL A 101 -2.22 6.04 10.18
C VAL A 101 -1.58 6.35 8.85
N PRO A 102 -2.13 7.30 8.07
CA PRO A 102 -1.55 7.62 6.80
C PRO A 102 -0.13 8.11 7.06
N SER A 103 0.85 7.53 6.37
CA SER A 103 2.24 7.99 6.51
C SER A 103 2.30 9.51 6.22
N LEU A 104 3.23 10.24 6.83
CA LEU A 104 3.41 11.67 6.55
C LEU A 104 3.52 11.95 5.04
N LEU A 105 4.18 11.06 4.31
CA LEU A 105 4.23 11.08 2.84
C LEU A 105 2.86 10.81 2.20
N GLY A 106 2.09 9.85 2.70
CA GLY A 106 0.72 9.57 2.27
C GLY A 106 -0.22 10.77 2.44
N VAL A 107 -0.13 11.49 3.58
CA VAL A 107 -0.89 12.73 3.80
C VAL A 107 -0.48 13.81 2.80
N LEU A 108 0.82 14.01 2.59
CA LEU A 108 1.34 15.02 1.66
C LEU A 108 0.91 14.72 0.20
N VAL A 109 0.99 13.45 -0.22
CA VAL A 109 0.53 13.01 -1.54
C VAL A 109 -0.97 13.14 -1.69
N SER A 110 -1.75 12.85 -0.64
CA SER A 110 -3.21 13.03 -0.64
C SER A 110 -3.63 14.51 -0.78
N TRP A 111 -2.86 15.44 -0.19
CA TRP A 111 -3.11 16.88 -0.33
C TRP A 111 -2.55 17.48 -1.62
N PHE A 112 -1.61 16.80 -2.30
CA PHE A 112 -0.98 17.30 -3.51
C PHE A 112 -1.99 17.69 -4.61
N PRO A 113 -3.03 16.90 -4.95
CA PRO A 113 -4.06 17.30 -5.90
C PRO A 113 -4.79 18.59 -5.51
N MET A 114 -5.13 18.75 -4.23
CA MET A 114 -5.81 19.95 -3.74
C MET A 114 -4.88 21.18 -3.79
N LEU A 115 -3.62 21.02 -3.40
CA LEU A 115 -2.62 22.09 -3.48
C LEU A 115 -2.34 22.51 -4.93
N LEU A 116 -2.29 21.54 -5.85
CA LEU A 116 -2.12 21.80 -7.29
C LEU A 116 -3.31 22.58 -7.85
N LEU A 117 -4.54 22.21 -7.48
CA LEU A 117 -5.75 22.97 -7.81
C LEU A 117 -5.66 24.43 -7.33
N ILE A 118 -5.26 24.64 -6.07
CA ILE A 118 -5.11 25.98 -5.49
C ILE A 118 -4.00 26.77 -6.21
N ALA A 119 -2.87 26.14 -6.54
CA ALA A 119 -1.78 26.79 -7.26
C ALA A 119 -2.21 27.23 -8.67
N VAL A 120 -2.93 26.36 -9.39
CA VAL A 120 -3.50 26.67 -10.71
C VAL A 120 -4.54 27.79 -10.60
N TRP A 121 -5.41 27.74 -9.58
CA TRP A 121 -6.39 28.79 -9.30
C TRP A 121 -5.75 30.16 -9.07
N ILE A 122 -4.72 30.23 -8.21
CA ILE A 122 -3.98 31.46 -7.92
C ILE A 122 -3.27 31.97 -9.18
N PHE A 123 -2.66 31.08 -9.96
CA PHE A 123 -2.02 31.43 -11.23
C PHE A 123 -3.00 32.10 -12.18
N PHE A 124 -4.21 31.55 -12.34
CA PHE A 124 -5.25 32.16 -13.17
C PHE A 124 -5.74 33.51 -12.66
N MET A 125 -5.95 33.66 -11.34
CA MET A 125 -6.34 34.95 -10.76
C MET A 125 -5.28 36.03 -10.97
N ARG A 126 -4.01 35.65 -11.06
CA ARG A 126 -2.91 36.58 -11.28
C ARG A 126 -2.64 36.90 -12.75
N GLN A 127 -3.19 36.10 -13.67
CA GLN A 127 -2.98 36.25 -15.11
C GLN A 127 -4.12 37.01 -15.81
N MET A 128 -5.18 37.36 -15.08
CA MET A 128 -6.19 38.35 -15.49
C MET A 128 -5.81 39.77 -15.08
#